data_AF-A0A432I1S4-F1
#
_entry.id   AF-A0A432I1S4-F1
#
_cell.length_a   1.000
_cell.length_b   1.000
_cell.length_c   1.000
_cell.angle_alpha   90.00
_cell.angle_beta   90.00
_cell.angle_gamma   90.00
#
_symmetry.space_group_name_H-M   'P 1'
#
loop_
_entity.id
_entity.type
_entity.pdbx_description
1 polymer ?
#
loop_
_entity_poly.entity_id
_entity_poly.type
_entity_poly.pdbx_seq_one_letter_code
_entity_poly.pdbx_strand_id
1 'polypeptide(L)' 'MMKMLVAFCVMVVAAVGVGGAQAQGLEAGDMAPAFSLPGSDGKTHSLSDYAGRTVVLAWFPMAFTGG' A
#
# COMPACT_ATOMS: atom_id res chain seq x y z
N MET A 1 -17.30 -29.27 26.27
CA MET A 1 -17.70 -29.11 24.85
C MET A 1 -17.68 -27.65 24.38
N MET A 2 -18.36 -26.70 25.04
CA MET A 2 -18.40 -25.27 24.63
C MET A 2 -17.01 -24.60 24.51
N LYS A 3 -16.09 -24.91 25.42
CA LYS A 3 -14.69 -24.39 25.40
C LYS A 3 -13.90 -24.83 24.16
N MET A 4 -14.19 -26.02 23.62
CA MET A 4 -13.51 -26.57 22.44
C MET A 4 -14.04 -25.94 21.14
N LEU A 5 -15.32 -25.53 21.15
CA LEU A 5 -15.96 -24.79 20.06
C LEU A 5 -15.45 -23.34 19.95
N VAL A 6 -15.25 -22.68 21.09
CA VAL A 6 -14.66 -21.33 21.14
C VAL A 6 -13.19 -21.35 20.70
N ALA A 7 -12.40 -22.34 21.14
CA ALA A 7 -11.02 -22.49 20.71
C ALA A 7 -10.91 -22.76 19.19
N PHE A 8 -11.84 -23.52 18.62
CA PHE A 8 -11.90 -23.78 17.18
C PHE A 8 -12.27 -22.52 16.38
N CYS A 9 -13.25 -21.75 16.82
CA CYS A 9 -13.59 -20.46 16.18
C CYS A 9 -12.45 -19.45 16.23
N VAL A 10 -11.69 -19.39 17.34
CA VAL A 10 -10.51 -18.50 17.45
C VAL A 10 -9.39 -18.94 16.51
N MET A 11 -9.16 -20.25 16.33
CA MET A 11 -8.17 -20.74 15.37
C MET A 11 -8.56 -20.52 13.91
N VAL A 12 -9.86 -20.59 13.57
CA VAL A 12 -10.34 -20.29 12.21
C VAL A 12 -10.12 -18.81 11.88
N VAL A 13 -10.38 -17.89 12.82
CA VAL A 13 -10.13 -16.44 12.60
C VAL A 13 -8.65 -16.13 12.41
N ALA A 14 -7.74 -16.84 13.09
CA ALA A 14 -6.30 -16.66 12.91
C ALA A 14 -5.77 -17.13 11.54
N ALA A 15 -6.44 -18.09 10.88
CA ALA A 15 -5.99 -18.64 9.61
C ALA A 15 -6.37 -17.80 8.37
N VAL A 16 -7.35 -16.90 8.48
CA VAL A 16 -7.82 -16.08 7.33
C VAL A 16 -7.14 -14.70 7.28
N GLY A 17 -6.39 -14.31 8.31
CA GLY A 17 -5.98 -12.92 8.53
C GLY A 17 -4.57 -12.51 8.11
N VAL A 18 -3.79 -13.35 7.42
CA VAL A 18 -2.41 -12.99 7.03
C VAL A 18 -2.07 -13.46 5.61
N GLY A 19 -2.93 -13.12 4.66
CA GLY A 19 -2.49 -12.97 3.27
C GLY A 19 -1.78 -11.63 3.16
N GLY A 20 -0.49 -11.57 3.50
CA GLY A 20 0.32 -10.39 3.21
C GLY A 20 0.16 -10.08 1.73
N ALA A 21 -0.29 -8.87 1.40
CA ALA A 21 -0.36 -8.42 0.02
C ALA A 21 1.07 -8.46 -0.52
N GLN A 22 1.42 -9.54 -1.23
CA GLN A 22 2.60 -9.51 -2.06
C GLN A 22 2.29 -8.44 -3.10
N ALA A 23 3.10 -7.38 -3.10
CA ALA A 23 3.02 -6.37 -4.13
C ALA A 23 3.44 -7.07 -5.44
N GLN A 24 2.46 -7.60 -6.17
CA GLN A 24 2.65 -7.91 -7.58
C GLN A 24 3.16 -6.62 -8.24
N GLY A 25 4.25 -6.73 -8.99
CA GLY A 25 4.79 -5.59 -9.73
C GLY A 25 3.72 -5.03 -10.65
N LEU A 26 3.63 -3.70 -10.74
CA LEU A 26 2.75 -3.03 -11.69
C LEU A 26 3.22 -3.30 -13.11
N GLU A 27 2.29 -3.61 -14.00
CA GLU A 27 2.53 -3.73 -15.43
C GLU A 27 2.02 -2.49 -16.18
N ALA A 28 2.46 -2.33 -17.43
CA ALA A 28 1.98 -1.23 -18.27
C ALA A 28 0.49 -1.42 -18.58
N GLY A 29 -0.31 -0.39 -18.29
CA GLY A 29 -1.76 -0.42 -18.47
C GLY A 29 -2.53 -0.64 -17.17
N ASP A 30 -1.86 -1.07 -16.09
CA ASP A 30 -2.49 -1.12 -14.78
C ASP A 30 -2.88 0.27 -14.31
N MET A 31 -4.00 0.33 -13.57
CA MET A 31 -4.33 1.54 -12.83
C MET A 31 -3.28 1.79 -11.75
N ALA A 32 -2.66 2.97 -11.79
CA ALA A 32 -1.74 3.39 -10.74
C ALA A 32 -2.46 3.36 -9.37
N PRO A 33 -1.88 2.70 -8.35
CA PRO A 33 -2.45 2.68 -7.01
C PRO A 33 -2.59 4.09 -6.44
N ALA A 34 -3.66 4.33 -5.70
CA ALA A 34 -3.82 5.58 -4.98
C ALA A 34 -2.71 5.71 -3.93
N PHE A 35 -2.07 6.88 -3.88
CA PHE A 35 -1.14 7.25 -2.83
C PHE A 35 -1.39 8.68 -2.38
N SER A 36 -0.96 8.97 -1.16
CA SER A 36 -0.97 10.30 -0.57
C SER A 36 0.32 10.47 0.22
N LEU A 37 1.14 11.46 -0.15
CA LEU A 37 2.48 11.63 0.39
C LEU A 37 2.71 13.07 0.87
N PRO A 38 3.44 13.29 1.97
CA PRO A 38 3.82 14.62 2.41
C PRO A 38 4.83 15.23 1.42
N GLY A 39 4.59 16.48 1.04
CA GLY A 39 5.49 17.29 0.23
C GLY A 39 6.39 18.19 1.08
N SER A 40 7.51 18.63 0.49
CA SER A 40 8.41 19.62 1.11
C SER A 40 7.79 21.03 1.21
N ASP A 41 6.65 21.26 0.57
CA ASP A 41 5.85 22.48 0.66
C ASP A 41 4.89 22.50 1.88
N GLY A 42 4.95 21.46 2.72
CA GLY A 42 4.09 21.32 3.89
C GLY A 42 2.67 20.84 3.57
N LYS A 43 2.37 20.52 2.31
CA LYS A 43 1.07 19.96 1.90
C LYS A 43 1.16 18.45 1.73
N THR A 44 0.01 17.79 1.84
CA THR A 44 -0.12 16.39 1.42
C THR A 44 -0.60 16.37 -0.03
N HIS A 45 0.08 15.59 -0.87
CA HIS A 45 -0.24 15.45 -2.29
C HIS A 45 -0.77 14.04 -2.55
N SER A 46 -1.96 13.96 -3.14
CA SER A 46 -2.58 12.70 -3.55
C SER A 46 -2.53 12.54 -5.06
N LEU A 47 -2.45 11.30 -5.56
CA LEU A 47 -2.46 11.05 -7.02
C LEU A 47 -3.68 11.69 -7.71
N SER A 48 -4.84 11.71 -7.04
CA SER A 48 -6.07 12.31 -7.52
C SER A 48 -5.97 13.82 -7.80
N ASP A 49 -5.08 14.54 -7.12
CA ASP A 49 -4.91 15.98 -7.29
C ASP A 49 -4.35 16.33 -8.69
N TYR A 50 -3.79 15.33 -9.37
CA TYR A 50 -3.20 15.43 -10.70
C TYR A 50 -4.06 14.81 -11.81
N ALA A 51 -5.35 14.55 -11.55
CA ALA A 51 -6.26 13.98 -12.54
C ALA A 51 -6.24 14.74 -13.88
N GLY A 52 -6.23 13.98 -14.98
CA GLY A 52 -6.15 14.54 -16.34
C GLY A 52 -4.75 15.02 -16.77
N ARG A 53 -3.71 14.79 -15.96
CA ARG A 53 -2.32 15.12 -16.30
C ARG A 53 -1.46 13.87 -16.39
N THR A 54 -0.45 13.89 -17.24
CA THR A 54 0.62 12.89 -17.22
C THR A 54 1.50 13.12 -15.99
N VAL A 55 1.71 12.08 -15.18
CA VAL A 55 2.51 12.12 -13.96
C VAL A 55 3.64 11.11 -14.06
N VAL A 56 4.85 11.50 -13.64
CA VAL A 56 6.02 10.63 -13.54
C VAL A 56 6.37 10.47 -12.06
N LEU A 57 6.42 9.24 -11.57
CA LEU A 57 6.88 8.92 -10.21
C LEU A 57 8.35 8.50 -10.26
N ALA A 58 9.24 9.34 -9.72
CA ALA A 58 10.66 9.02 -9.56
C ALA A 58 10.94 8.72 -8.09
N TRP A 59 11.55 7.57 -7.81
CA TRP A 59 11.89 7.12 -6.45
C TRP A 59 13.40 6.97 -6.28
N PHE A 60 13.93 7.43 -5.14
CA PHE A 60 15.34 7.34 -4.80
C PHE A 60 15.48 6.77 -3.38
N PRO A 61 16.36 5.79 -3.11
CA PRO A 61 16.61 5.31 -1.75
C PRO A 61 17.15 6.41 -0.83
N MET A 62 18.01 7.27 -1.36
CA MET A 62 18.54 8.46 -0.69
C MET A 62 18.57 9.61 -1.69
N ALA A 63 17.47 10.37 -1.76
CA ALA A 63 17.42 11.56 -2.61
C ALA A 63 18.39 12.62 -2.07
N PHE A 64 19.06 13.34 -2.97
CA PHE A 64 19.92 14.49 -2.64
C PHE A 64 21.17 14.17 -1.79
N THR A 65 21.65 12.93 -1.78
CA THR A 65 22.93 12.56 -1.17
C THR A 65 24.04 12.43 -2.22
N GLY A 66 25.25 12.90 -1.91
CA GLY A 66 26.46 12.44 -2.60
C GLY A 66 26.87 11.10 -1.97
N GLY A 67 27.03 10.06 -2.78
CA GLY A 67 27.28 8.69 -2.30
C GLY A 67 28.54 8.54 -1.44
#